data_AF-A0A9W8YJE1-F1
#
_entry.id   AF-A0A9W8YJE1-F1
#
_cell.length_a   1.000
_cell.length_b   1.000
_cell.length_c   1.000
_cell.angle_alpha   90.00
_cell.angle_beta   90.00
_cell.angle_gamma   90.00
#
_symmetry.space_group_name_H-M   'P 1'
#
loop_
_entity.id
_entity.type
_entity.pdbx_description
1 polymer ?
#
loop_
_entity_poly.entity_id
_entity_poly.type
_entity_poly.pdbx_seq_one_letter_code
_entity_poly.pdbx_strand_id
1 'polypeptide(L)'
;MATKQIIIVCAGISKTNMNRLIERLKHLQSAALHPLLVSVMLTTSTVEYIRYINYDAYHEYRAIMRAMDCDKSYTYDYKYHEAPAFSERPQRLTQLTKTIVDGEHSAGILTQILDHIEVLLKKLGDNNSAFPSSVGIELQEELVFTRLRLLSMQQWYRYLKDGTQTLIQLVYATLQQEDNKVNHRYGADMRLITAITLIFLPATFVATFFSSTFWDFAPSNTGAKVSGWLWIYWVVTVVLTLMVLVVWRFFHVLVRVLERVRGLGVVQPVGSTSMLKKFPRWREKKMRVDEEVGEKTA
;
A
#
# COMPACT_ATOMS: atom_id res chain seq x y z
N MET A 1 39.44 51.26 -21.48
CA MET A 1 38.66 50.37 -20.59
C MET A 1 38.45 49.07 -21.34
N ALA A 2 39.06 47.97 -20.91
CA ALA A 2 38.87 46.68 -21.55
C ALA A 2 37.45 46.17 -21.24
N THR A 3 36.63 45.98 -22.27
CA THR A 3 35.32 45.34 -22.18
C THR A 3 35.52 43.89 -21.75
N LYS A 4 35.36 43.60 -20.45
CA LYS A 4 35.39 42.22 -19.95
C LYS A 4 34.15 41.49 -20.51
N GLN A 5 34.36 40.63 -21.49
CA GLN A 5 33.32 39.70 -21.96
C GLN A 5 33.20 38.54 -20.98
N ILE A 6 31.99 38.28 -20.51
CA ILE A 6 31.67 37.13 -19.65
C ILE A 6 30.84 36.17 -20.47
N ILE A 7 31.30 34.92 -20.55
CA ILE A 7 30.57 33.84 -21.21
C ILE A 7 30.01 32.95 -20.10
N ILE A 8 28.69 32.87 -20.03
CA ILE A 8 27.98 31.99 -19.10
C ILE A 8 27.43 30.83 -19.91
N VAL A 9 27.81 29.60 -19.54
CA VAL A 9 27.26 28.39 -20.13
C VAL A 9 26.31 27.77 -19.13
N CYS A 10 25.02 27.78 -19.46
CA CYS A 10 23.99 27.10 -18.68
C CYS A 10 23.36 25.99 -19.52
N ALA A 11 23.20 24.80 -18.93
CA ALA A 11 22.53 23.67 -19.55
C ALA A 11 21.20 23.36 -18.83
N GLY A 12 20.20 22.90 -19.58
CA GLY A 12 18.94 22.41 -19.01
C GLY A 12 17.95 23.49 -18.54
N ILE A 13 18.10 24.75 -18.97
CA ILE A 13 17.21 25.85 -18.58
C ILE A 13 16.08 26.02 -19.61
N SER A 14 14.84 26.16 -19.14
CA SER A 14 13.69 26.47 -19.99
C SER A 14 13.82 27.88 -20.59
N LYS A 15 13.26 28.08 -21.80
CA LYS A 15 13.33 29.39 -22.49
C LYS A 15 12.81 30.55 -21.63
N THR A 16 11.74 30.31 -20.86
CA THR A 16 11.16 31.28 -19.93
C THR A 16 12.11 31.63 -18.79
N ASN A 17 12.74 30.64 -18.17
CA ASN A 17 13.69 30.86 -17.07
C ASN A 17 14.97 31.54 -17.58
N MET A 18 15.42 31.23 -18.79
CA MET A 18 16.55 31.89 -19.44
C MET A 18 16.29 33.37 -19.68
N ASN A 19 15.10 33.74 -20.16
CA ASN A 19 14.73 35.15 -20.36
C ASN A 19 14.72 35.92 -19.04
N ARG A 20 14.15 35.33 -17.97
CA ARG A 20 14.14 35.92 -16.62
C ARG A 20 15.55 36.11 -16.06
N LEU A 21 16.44 35.13 -16.28
CA LEU A 21 17.84 35.23 -15.87
C LEU A 21 18.56 36.37 -16.60
N ILE A 22 18.39 36.47 -17.92
CA ILE A 22 18.99 37.54 -18.74
C ILE A 22 18.49 38.91 -18.29
N GLU A 23 17.18 39.04 -18.02
CA GLU A 23 16.57 40.28 -17.55
C GLU A 23 17.14 40.72 -16.18
N ARG A 24 17.22 39.79 -15.22
CA ARG A 24 17.84 40.04 -13.91
C ARG A 24 19.32 40.42 -14.03
N LEU A 25 20.08 39.73 -14.89
CA LEU A 25 21.50 40.05 -15.13
C LEU A 25 21.70 41.42 -15.79
N LYS A 26 20.77 41.86 -16.65
CA LYS A 26 20.79 43.21 -17.23
C LYS A 26 20.55 44.29 -16.18
N HIS A 27 19.68 44.04 -15.20
CA HIS A 27 19.48 44.96 -14.07
C HIS A 27 20.69 45.02 -13.13
N LEU A 28 21.45 43.93 -13.01
CA LEU A 28 22.61 43.80 -12.13
C LEU A 28 23.95 43.85 -12.90
N GLN A 29 24.06 44.70 -13.93
CA GLN A 29 25.26 44.79 -14.78
C GLN A 29 26.56 45.07 -14.00
N SER A 30 26.50 45.87 -12.94
CA SER A 30 27.66 46.19 -12.08
C SER A 30 28.12 45.00 -11.23
N ALA A 31 27.23 44.03 -10.97
CA ALA A 31 27.44 42.87 -10.13
C ALA A 31 27.55 41.55 -10.94
N ALA A 32 27.29 41.59 -12.25
CA ALA A 32 27.30 40.43 -13.15
C ALA A 32 28.66 39.70 -13.21
N LEU A 33 29.73 40.34 -12.75
CA LEU A 33 31.07 39.75 -12.60
C LEU A 33 31.19 38.81 -11.37
N HIS A 34 30.23 38.83 -10.44
CA HIS A 34 30.31 38.01 -9.24
C HIS A 34 30.10 36.52 -9.59
N PRO A 35 31.06 35.64 -9.27
CA PRO A 35 31.06 34.26 -9.76
C PRO A 35 29.90 33.41 -9.23
N LEU A 36 29.30 33.80 -8.10
CA LEU A 36 28.19 33.07 -7.46
C LEU A 36 26.80 33.65 -7.77
N LEU A 37 26.71 34.81 -8.44
CA LEU A 37 25.41 35.45 -8.69
C LEU A 37 24.51 34.59 -9.56
N VAL A 38 25.07 34.06 -10.64
CA VAL A 38 24.36 33.18 -11.57
C VAL A 38 23.93 31.90 -10.86
N SER A 39 24.80 31.26 -10.06
CA SER A 39 24.47 30.00 -9.39
C SER A 39 23.34 30.16 -8.37
N VAL A 40 23.33 31.26 -7.60
CA VAL A 40 22.23 31.57 -6.67
C VAL A 40 20.93 31.76 -7.45
N MET A 41 20.92 32.61 -8.48
CA MET A 41 19.71 32.86 -9.29
C MET A 41 19.16 31.59 -9.94
N LEU A 42 20.03 30.71 -10.44
CA LEU A 42 19.63 29.43 -11.01
C LEU A 42 19.02 28.50 -9.97
N THR A 43 19.61 28.47 -8.77
CA THR A 43 19.09 27.67 -7.65
C THR A 43 17.69 28.16 -7.27
N THR A 44 17.50 29.47 -7.10
CA THR A 44 16.19 30.07 -6.79
C THR A 44 15.16 29.80 -7.89
N SER A 45 15.54 29.93 -9.17
CA SER A 45 14.64 29.62 -10.30
C SER A 45 14.25 28.13 -10.35
N THR A 46 15.16 27.24 -9.95
CA THR A 46 14.89 25.79 -9.91
C THR A 46 13.89 25.46 -8.79
N VAL A 47 14.05 26.08 -7.62
CA VAL A 47 13.10 25.93 -6.51
C VAL A 47 11.68 26.37 -6.92
N GLU A 48 11.55 27.49 -7.62
CA GLU A 48 10.25 27.95 -8.13
C GLU A 48 9.63 27.00 -9.17
N TYR A 49 10.46 26.45 -10.06
CA TYR A 49 9.99 25.48 -11.05
C TYR A 49 9.45 24.21 -10.39
N ILE A 50 10.17 23.68 -9.39
CA ILE A 50 9.73 22.50 -8.64
C ILE A 50 8.41 22.78 -7.90
N ARG A 51 8.27 23.98 -7.32
CA ARG A 51 7.03 24.40 -6.65
C ARG A 51 5.82 24.35 -7.58
N TYR A 52 5.99 24.72 -8.85
CA TYR A 52 4.92 24.64 -9.85
C TYR A 52 4.49 23.19 -10.12
N ILE A 53 5.44 22.28 -10.33
CA ILE A 53 5.15 20.85 -10.56
C ILE A 53 4.43 20.22 -9.35
N ASN A 54 4.85 20.61 -8.15
CA ASN A 54 4.27 20.14 -6.90
C ASN A 54 2.78 20.50 -6.73
N TYR A 55 2.30 21.53 -7.43
CA TYR A 55 0.90 21.93 -7.40
C TYR A 55 -0.02 20.83 -7.93
N ASP A 56 0.33 20.19 -9.06
CA ASP A 56 -0.49 19.15 -9.68
C ASP A 56 -0.56 17.90 -8.78
N ALA A 57 0.58 17.49 -8.24
CA ALA A 57 0.68 16.38 -7.29
C ALA A 57 -0.22 16.59 -6.05
N TYR A 58 -0.26 17.82 -5.52
CA TYR A 58 -1.13 18.16 -4.40
C TYR A 58 -2.61 17.97 -4.75
N HIS A 59 -3.03 18.40 -5.94
CA HIS A 59 -4.43 18.32 -6.34
C HIS A 59 -4.90 16.89 -6.59
N GLU A 60 -4.07 16.04 -7.18
CA GLU A 60 -4.38 14.62 -7.33
C GLU A 60 -4.55 13.94 -5.95
N TYR A 61 -3.64 14.22 -5.00
CA TYR A 61 -3.77 13.74 -3.62
C TYR A 61 -5.10 14.18 -2.98
N ARG A 62 -5.45 15.47 -3.10
CA ARG A 62 -6.69 16.02 -2.54
C ARG A 62 -7.94 15.42 -3.18
N ALA A 63 -7.93 15.20 -4.49
CA ALA A 63 -9.05 14.58 -5.20
C ALA A 63 -9.34 13.16 -4.67
N ILE A 64 -8.29 12.36 -4.44
CA ILE A 64 -8.43 11.01 -3.89
C ILE A 64 -8.88 11.04 -2.43
N MET A 65 -8.34 11.94 -1.59
CA MET A 65 -8.79 12.09 -0.20
C MET A 65 -10.29 12.44 -0.11
N ARG A 66 -10.77 13.32 -0.98
CA ARG A 66 -12.20 13.67 -1.05
C ARG A 66 -13.06 12.48 -1.48
N ALA A 67 -12.61 11.73 -2.49
CA ALA A 67 -13.31 10.52 -2.95
C ALA A 67 -13.31 9.38 -1.91
N MET A 68 -12.43 9.45 -0.91
CA MET A 68 -12.37 8.56 0.26
C MET A 68 -13.07 9.16 1.49
N ASP A 69 -13.80 10.27 1.34
CA ASP A 69 -14.53 10.97 2.41
C ASP A 69 -13.65 11.42 3.60
N CYS A 70 -12.34 11.62 3.34
CA CYS A 70 -11.33 11.98 4.35
C CYS A 70 -11.10 13.50 4.50
N ASP A 71 -11.65 14.32 3.60
CA ASP A 71 -11.45 15.77 3.56
C ASP A 71 -12.79 16.52 3.63
N LYS A 72 -13.41 16.53 4.81
CA LYS A 72 -14.71 17.18 5.07
C LYS A 72 -14.60 18.66 5.46
N SER A 73 -13.42 19.13 5.83
CA SER A 73 -13.22 20.47 6.44
C SER A 73 -13.13 21.62 5.43
N TYR A 74 -13.00 21.34 4.12
CA TYR A 74 -12.79 22.36 3.09
C TYR A 74 -13.86 22.28 2.01
N THR A 75 -14.90 23.11 2.12
CA THR A 75 -16.04 23.20 1.19
C THR A 75 -15.77 24.07 -0.05
N TYR A 76 -14.52 24.40 -0.34
CA TYR A 76 -14.19 25.18 -1.53
C TYR A 76 -14.24 24.28 -2.80
N ASP A 77 -15.29 24.49 -3.58
CA ASP A 77 -15.53 23.91 -4.90
C ASP A 77 -14.54 24.51 -5.91
N TYR A 78 -13.35 23.94 -5.95
CA TYR A 78 -12.42 24.18 -7.03
C TYR A 78 -12.65 23.13 -8.11
N LYS A 79 -12.81 23.56 -9.36
CA LYS A 79 -12.69 22.72 -10.57
C LYS A 79 -11.32 22.01 -10.55
N TYR A 80 -11.26 20.78 -10.06
CA TYR A 80 -10.06 19.95 -10.10
C TYR A 80 -10.37 18.54 -10.58
N HIS A 81 -9.30 17.85 -10.98
CA HIS A 81 -9.20 16.48 -11.44
C HIS A 81 -10.25 15.56 -10.80
N GLU A 82 -11.04 14.93 -11.67
CA GLU A 82 -11.97 13.88 -11.26
C GLU A 82 -11.17 12.75 -10.62
N ALA A 83 -11.62 12.29 -9.45
CA ALA A 83 -10.91 11.25 -8.73
C ALA A 83 -10.91 9.96 -9.57
N PRO A 84 -9.77 9.26 -9.67
CA PRO A 84 -9.70 8.01 -10.41
C PRO A 84 -10.65 6.96 -9.82
N ALA A 85 -11.02 5.99 -10.66
CA ALA A 85 -11.84 4.85 -10.25
C ALA A 85 -11.23 4.16 -9.01
N PHE A 86 -12.07 3.65 -8.11
CA PHE A 86 -11.61 3.09 -6.84
C PHE A 86 -10.55 2.00 -7.01
N SER A 87 -10.68 1.15 -8.03
CA SER A 87 -9.71 0.12 -8.40
C SER A 87 -8.34 0.66 -8.82
N GLU A 88 -8.27 1.89 -9.36
CA GLU A 88 -7.03 2.52 -9.83
C GLU A 88 -6.34 3.35 -8.75
N ARG A 89 -7.06 3.75 -7.70
CA ARG A 89 -6.54 4.62 -6.62
C ARG A 89 -5.25 4.11 -5.98
N PRO A 90 -5.05 2.80 -5.68
CA PRO A 90 -3.79 2.31 -5.12
C PRO A 90 -2.58 2.56 -6.03
N GLN A 91 -2.73 2.30 -7.33
CA GLN A 91 -1.65 2.50 -8.30
C GLN A 91 -1.36 3.99 -8.48
N ARG A 92 -2.40 4.82 -8.61
CA ARG A 92 -2.25 6.28 -8.71
C ARG A 92 -1.58 6.89 -7.48
N LEU A 93 -2.00 6.49 -6.27
CA LEU A 93 -1.34 6.94 -5.04
C LEU A 93 0.11 6.46 -4.92
N THR A 94 0.43 5.27 -5.43
CA THR A 94 1.80 4.77 -5.46
C THR A 94 2.67 5.58 -6.42
N GLN A 95 2.16 5.89 -7.62
CA GLN A 95 2.83 6.77 -8.58
C GLN A 95 3.05 8.17 -7.99
N LEU A 96 2.03 8.72 -7.33
CA LEU A 96 2.11 10.01 -6.67
C LEU A 96 3.15 10.01 -5.54
N THR A 97 3.15 8.97 -4.70
CA THR A 97 4.15 8.78 -3.64
C THR A 97 5.56 8.73 -4.22
N LYS A 98 5.76 8.06 -5.36
CA LYS A 98 7.04 8.05 -6.06
C LYS A 98 7.46 9.45 -6.49
N THR A 99 6.58 10.22 -7.14
CA THR A 99 6.88 11.61 -7.55
C THR A 99 7.24 12.49 -6.36
N ILE A 100 6.52 12.35 -5.23
CA ILE A 100 6.80 13.08 -3.98
C ILE A 100 8.19 12.71 -3.43
N VAL A 101 8.56 11.43 -3.40
CA VAL A 101 9.86 10.97 -2.91
C VAL A 101 11.01 11.44 -3.82
N ASP A 102 10.82 11.39 -5.14
CA ASP A 102 11.80 11.88 -6.11
C ASP A 102 11.98 13.41 -5.97
N GLY A 103 10.90 14.14 -5.66
CA GLY A 103 10.94 15.56 -5.34
C GLY A 103 11.60 15.88 -3.99
N GLU A 104 11.36 15.08 -2.95
CA GLU A 104 12.03 15.17 -1.63
C GLU A 104 13.55 15.05 -1.79
N HIS A 105 13.98 14.06 -2.59
CA HIS A 105 15.39 13.85 -2.91
C HIS A 105 16.00 15.06 -3.64
N SER A 106 15.30 15.58 -4.64
CA SER A 106 15.74 16.76 -5.41
C SER A 106 15.88 18.00 -4.52
N ALA A 107 14.95 18.21 -3.58
CA ALA A 107 15.06 19.28 -2.58
C ALA A 107 16.26 19.11 -1.66
N GLY A 108 16.60 17.87 -1.29
CA GLY A 108 17.80 17.55 -0.52
C GLY A 108 19.09 17.93 -1.25
N ILE A 109 19.19 17.60 -2.54
CA ILE A 109 20.34 17.99 -3.38
C ILE A 109 20.46 19.52 -3.47
N LEU A 110 19.35 20.23 -3.69
CA LEU A 110 19.37 21.70 -3.77
C LEU A 110 19.81 22.34 -2.46
N THR A 111 19.43 21.77 -1.31
CA THR A 111 19.92 22.23 0.00
C THR A 111 21.44 22.06 0.13
N GLN A 112 21.99 20.92 -0.30
CA GLN A 112 23.45 20.70 -0.30
C GLN A 112 24.19 21.67 -1.23
N ILE A 113 23.63 21.96 -2.41
CA ILE A 113 24.17 22.96 -3.34
C ILE A 113 24.16 24.34 -2.67
N LEU A 114 23.07 24.70 -2.00
CA LEU A 114 22.95 25.98 -1.32
C LEU A 114 23.96 26.11 -0.16
N ASP A 115 24.14 25.05 0.64
CA ASP A 115 25.16 24.98 1.70
C ASP A 115 26.57 25.18 1.11
N HIS A 116 26.85 24.58 -0.05
CA HIS A 116 28.13 24.74 -0.72
C HIS A 116 28.35 26.18 -1.24
N ILE A 117 27.31 26.78 -1.83
CA ILE A 117 27.37 28.18 -2.29
C ILE A 117 27.60 29.12 -1.10
N GLU A 118 26.97 28.88 0.05
CA GLU A 118 27.18 29.68 1.27
C GLU A 118 28.63 29.60 1.77
N VAL A 119 29.22 28.39 1.79
CA VAL A 119 30.63 28.20 2.15
C VAL A 119 31.56 28.93 1.17
N LEU A 120 31.27 28.85 -0.14
CA LEU A 120 32.05 29.55 -1.15
C LEU A 120 31.92 31.07 -1.02
N LEU A 121 30.72 31.58 -0.74
CA LEU A 121 30.47 33.01 -0.54
C LEU A 121 31.27 33.54 0.65
N LYS A 122 31.29 32.80 1.78
CA LYS A 122 32.08 33.17 2.96
C LYS A 122 33.58 33.22 2.64
N LYS A 123 34.10 32.19 1.96
CA LYS A 123 35.52 32.14 1.52
C LYS A 123 35.88 33.28 0.56
N LEU A 124 34.95 33.69 -0.31
CA LEU A 124 35.18 34.80 -1.24
C LEU A 124 35.13 36.16 -0.53
N GLY A 125 34.18 36.33 0.42
CA GLY A 125 33.99 37.55 1.18
C GLY A 125 35.17 37.88 2.10
N ASP A 126 35.77 36.86 2.74
CA ASP A 126 36.94 37.04 3.62
C ASP A 126 38.21 37.44 2.85
N ASN A 127 38.28 37.13 1.54
CA ASN A 127 39.50 37.25 0.74
C ASN A 127 39.48 38.36 -0.32
N ASN A 128 38.36 39.05 -0.55
CA ASN A 128 38.22 39.86 -1.76
C ASN A 128 37.50 41.21 -1.53
N SER A 129 38.26 42.31 -1.57
CA SER A 129 37.72 43.68 -1.62
C SER A 129 37.28 44.13 -3.03
N ALA A 130 37.38 43.24 -4.02
CA ALA A 130 37.13 43.55 -5.43
C ALA A 130 35.65 43.72 -5.80
N PHE A 131 34.71 43.36 -4.92
CA PHE A 131 33.27 43.46 -5.17
C PHE A 131 32.60 44.44 -4.19
N PRO A 132 31.58 45.21 -4.63
CA PRO A 132 30.83 46.09 -3.74
C PRO A 132 30.17 45.31 -2.60
N SER A 133 30.24 45.84 -1.37
CA SER A 133 29.62 45.22 -0.19
C SER A 133 28.12 44.99 -0.33
N SER A 134 27.42 45.83 -1.10
CA SER A 134 26.00 45.68 -1.39
C SER A 134 25.65 44.38 -2.11
N VAL A 135 26.53 43.88 -3.00
CA VAL A 135 26.31 42.63 -3.74
C VAL A 135 26.41 41.41 -2.83
N GLY A 136 27.34 41.44 -1.88
CA GLY A 136 27.47 40.38 -0.87
C GLY A 136 26.24 40.26 0.02
N ILE A 137 25.68 41.40 0.44
CA ILE A 137 24.44 41.46 1.24
C ILE A 137 23.26 40.90 0.44
N GLU A 138 23.07 41.35 -0.81
CA GLU A 138 21.97 40.88 -1.67
C GLU A 138 22.06 39.36 -1.92
N LEU A 139 23.26 38.83 -2.15
CA LEU A 139 23.47 37.39 -2.28
C LEU A 139 23.15 36.63 -1.00
N GLN A 140 23.53 37.18 0.15
CA GLN A 140 23.26 36.56 1.44
C GLN A 140 21.76 36.54 1.75
N GLU A 141 21.04 37.62 1.43
CA GLU A 141 19.58 37.68 1.56
C GLU A 141 18.89 36.66 0.63
N GLU A 142 19.28 36.58 -0.64
CA GLU A 142 18.69 35.63 -1.60
C GLU A 142 18.99 34.17 -1.20
N LEU A 143 20.18 33.88 -0.64
CA LEU A 143 20.52 32.57 -0.07
C LEU A 143 19.60 32.20 1.10
N VAL A 144 19.43 33.11 2.07
CA VAL A 144 18.54 32.90 3.23
C VAL A 144 17.11 32.65 2.75
N PHE A 145 16.62 33.45 1.82
CA PHE A 145 15.28 33.31 1.27
C PHE A 145 15.09 31.99 0.52
N THR A 146 16.07 31.59 -0.29
CA THR A 146 16.07 30.32 -1.01
C THR A 146 16.12 29.13 -0.04
N ARG A 147 16.87 29.24 1.07
CA ARG A 147 16.91 28.22 2.14
C ARG A 147 15.54 28.05 2.80
N LEU A 148 14.89 29.15 3.16
CA LEU A 148 13.54 29.12 3.78
C LEU A 148 12.52 28.43 2.87
N ARG A 149 12.58 28.70 1.56
CA ARG A 149 11.73 28.04 0.56
C ARG A 149 11.99 26.55 0.45
N LEU A 150 13.27 26.15 0.43
CA LEU A 150 13.66 24.73 0.43
C LEU A 150 13.18 24.01 1.69
N LEU A 151 13.32 24.62 2.87
CA LEU A 151 12.85 24.06 4.13
C LEU A 151 11.33 23.86 4.12
N SER A 152 10.57 24.86 3.67
CA SER A 152 9.12 24.74 3.50
C SER A 152 8.74 23.63 2.52
N MET A 153 9.47 23.52 1.41
CA MET A 153 9.24 22.47 0.40
C MET A 153 9.55 21.07 0.95
N GLN A 154 10.63 20.91 1.73
CA GLN A 154 10.95 19.65 2.41
C GLN A 154 9.90 19.26 3.45
N GLN A 155 9.33 20.22 4.17
CA GLN A 155 8.20 19.96 5.07
C GLN A 155 6.97 19.50 4.30
N TRP A 156 6.67 20.15 3.17
CA TRP A 156 5.57 19.78 2.30
C TRP A 156 5.71 18.36 1.74
N TYR A 157 6.91 17.97 1.27
CA TYR A 157 7.15 16.60 0.80
C TYR A 157 6.95 15.56 1.91
N ARG A 158 7.46 15.83 3.11
CA ARG A 158 7.26 14.93 4.27
C ARG A 158 5.78 14.77 4.61
N TYR A 159 5.06 15.88 4.70
CA TYR A 159 3.62 15.88 4.94
C TYR A 159 2.86 15.06 3.89
N LEU A 160 3.12 15.29 2.60
CA LEU A 160 2.43 14.56 1.55
C LEU A 160 2.81 13.09 1.49
N LYS A 161 4.08 12.74 1.71
CA LYS A 161 4.54 11.35 1.76
C LYS A 161 3.83 10.56 2.85
N ASP A 162 3.76 11.10 4.06
CA ASP A 162 3.07 10.46 5.18
C ASP A 162 1.56 10.37 4.91
N GLY A 163 0.99 11.42 4.30
CA GLY A 163 -0.41 11.47 3.89
C GLY A 163 -0.77 10.43 2.83
N THR A 164 0.00 10.33 1.75
CA THR A 164 -0.24 9.35 0.68
C THR A 164 -0.06 7.93 1.18
N GLN A 165 0.95 7.65 2.01
CA GLN A 165 1.15 6.33 2.61
C GLN A 165 -0.02 5.92 3.50
N THR A 166 -0.52 6.84 4.32
CA THR A 166 -1.70 6.62 5.17
C THR A 166 -2.94 6.35 4.30
N LEU A 167 -3.12 7.11 3.23
CA LEU A 167 -4.26 6.93 2.32
C LEU A 167 -4.18 5.60 1.56
N ILE A 168 -2.98 5.17 1.14
CA ILE A 168 -2.76 3.84 0.55
C ILE A 168 -3.20 2.74 1.52
N GLN A 169 -2.77 2.83 2.79
CA GLN A 169 -3.16 1.86 3.82
C GLN A 169 -4.67 1.84 4.03
N LEU A 170 -5.32 3.00 4.04
CA LEU A 170 -6.77 3.11 4.15
C LEU A 170 -7.48 2.46 2.95
N VAL A 171 -7.02 2.73 1.73
CA VAL A 171 -7.61 2.12 0.51
C VAL A 171 -7.50 0.60 0.57
N TYR A 172 -6.33 0.05 0.93
CA TYR A 172 -6.19 -1.40 1.10
C TYR A 172 -7.05 -1.96 2.22
N ALA A 173 -7.17 -1.26 3.35
CA ALA A 173 -8.05 -1.67 4.44
C ALA A 173 -9.53 -1.71 4.01
N THR A 174 -9.97 -0.72 3.20
CA THR A 174 -11.33 -0.71 2.64
C THR A 174 -11.56 -1.84 1.64
N LEU A 175 -10.60 -2.12 0.75
CA LEU A 175 -10.67 -3.26 -0.17
C LEU A 175 -10.78 -4.58 0.60
N GLN A 176 -9.93 -4.78 1.61
CA GLN A 176 -9.98 -5.98 2.46
C GLN A 176 -11.31 -6.10 3.20
N GLN A 177 -11.91 -4.98 3.62
CA GLN A 177 -13.22 -4.98 4.27
C GLN A 177 -14.34 -5.40 3.32
N GLU A 178 -14.29 -4.95 2.05
CA GLU A 178 -15.24 -5.39 1.02
C GLU A 178 -15.10 -6.89 0.73
N ASP A 179 -13.87 -7.37 0.55
CA ASP A 179 -13.58 -8.79 0.36
C ASP A 179 -14.02 -9.63 1.58
N ASN A 180 -13.80 -9.13 2.79
CA ASN A 180 -14.26 -9.81 4.01
C ASN A 180 -15.79 -9.92 4.07
N LYS A 181 -16.54 -8.89 3.66
CA LYS A 181 -18.02 -8.96 3.59
C LYS A 181 -18.47 -10.03 2.59
N VAL A 182 -17.82 -10.09 1.42
CA VAL A 182 -18.09 -11.11 0.41
C VAL A 182 -17.76 -12.51 0.93
N ASN A 183 -16.59 -12.69 1.57
CA ASN A 183 -16.19 -13.94 2.20
C ASN A 183 -17.11 -14.37 3.35
N HIS A 184 -17.63 -13.44 4.14
CA HIS A 184 -18.61 -13.75 5.18
C HIS A 184 -19.91 -14.31 4.60
N ARG A 185 -20.37 -13.76 3.47
CA ARG A 185 -21.54 -14.28 2.74
C ARG A 185 -21.25 -15.68 2.20
N TYR A 186 -20.12 -15.88 1.52
CA TYR A 186 -19.71 -17.21 1.07
C TYR A 186 -19.56 -18.21 2.22
N GLY A 187 -19.08 -17.78 3.38
CA GLY A 187 -19.00 -18.62 4.58
C GLY A 187 -20.37 -19.02 5.14
N ALA A 188 -21.38 -18.16 5.04
CA ALA A 188 -22.76 -18.50 5.39
C ALA A 188 -23.35 -19.52 4.41
N ASP A 189 -23.15 -19.31 3.10
CA ASP A 189 -23.60 -20.23 2.06
C ASP A 189 -22.90 -21.60 2.17
N MET A 190 -21.61 -21.60 2.46
CA MET A 190 -20.83 -22.82 2.68
C MET A 190 -21.34 -23.62 3.89
N ARG A 191 -21.75 -22.93 4.97
CA ARG A 191 -22.37 -23.58 6.14
C ARG A 191 -23.73 -24.18 5.79
N LEU A 192 -24.51 -23.52 4.92
CA LEU A 192 -25.80 -24.05 4.45
C LEU A 192 -25.59 -25.33 3.62
N ILE A 193 -24.69 -25.30 2.63
CA ILE A 193 -24.38 -26.48 1.80
C ILE A 193 -23.90 -27.63 2.68
N THR A 194 -23.02 -27.35 3.65
CA THR A 194 -22.53 -28.36 4.60
C THR A 194 -23.65 -28.91 5.48
N ALA A 195 -24.57 -28.06 5.94
CA ALA A 195 -25.73 -28.53 6.71
C ALA A 195 -26.62 -29.46 5.87
N ILE A 196 -26.85 -29.10 4.61
CA ILE A 196 -27.62 -29.91 3.65
C ILE A 196 -26.95 -31.29 3.46
N THR A 197 -25.64 -31.34 3.20
CA THR A 197 -24.92 -32.62 3.02
C THR A 197 -24.93 -33.47 4.28
N LEU A 198 -24.77 -32.86 5.47
CA LEU A 198 -24.82 -33.56 6.75
C LEU A 198 -26.19 -34.15 7.07
N ILE A 199 -27.28 -33.59 6.51
CA ILE A 199 -28.64 -34.15 6.62
C ILE A 199 -28.83 -35.29 5.63
N PHE A 200 -28.41 -35.10 4.37
CA PHE A 200 -28.62 -36.10 3.31
C PHE A 200 -27.76 -37.35 3.47
N LEU A 201 -26.54 -37.24 3.98
CA LEU A 201 -25.61 -38.35 4.10
C LEU A 201 -26.13 -39.49 5.02
N PRO A 202 -26.58 -39.23 6.26
CA PRO A 202 -27.17 -40.28 7.11
C PRO A 202 -28.49 -40.80 6.55
N ALA A 203 -29.34 -39.93 5.98
CA ALA A 203 -30.58 -40.36 5.34
C ALA A 203 -30.35 -41.33 4.16
N THR A 204 -29.35 -41.04 3.32
CA THR A 204 -28.98 -41.89 2.17
C THR A 204 -28.35 -43.20 2.62
N PHE A 205 -27.55 -43.19 3.70
CA PHE A 205 -26.99 -44.40 4.29
C PHE A 205 -28.09 -45.35 4.78
N VAL A 206 -29.06 -44.83 5.54
CA VAL A 206 -30.19 -45.62 6.04
C VAL A 206 -31.07 -46.09 4.89
N ALA A 207 -31.35 -45.26 3.88
CA ALA A 207 -32.10 -45.66 2.70
C ALA A 207 -31.45 -46.84 1.95
N THR A 208 -30.13 -46.78 1.75
CA THR A 208 -29.37 -47.87 1.11
C THR A 208 -29.39 -49.14 1.96
N PHE A 209 -29.15 -49.03 3.27
CA PHE A 209 -29.12 -50.17 4.19
C PHE A 209 -30.46 -50.90 4.29
N PHE A 210 -31.58 -50.16 4.28
CA PHE A 210 -32.91 -50.75 4.31
C PHE A 210 -33.34 -51.25 2.93
N SER A 211 -32.90 -50.61 1.83
CA SER A 211 -33.17 -51.09 0.46
C SER A 211 -32.57 -52.46 0.17
N SER A 212 -31.45 -52.84 0.80
CA SER A 212 -30.85 -54.17 0.63
C SER A 212 -31.48 -55.24 1.50
N THR A 213 -32.17 -54.86 2.57
CA THR A 213 -32.48 -55.79 3.69
C THR A 213 -33.99 -56.04 3.88
N PHE A 214 -34.87 -55.18 3.34
CA PHE A 214 -36.32 -55.24 3.62
C PHE A 214 -37.21 -55.82 2.52
N TRP A 215 -36.68 -56.12 1.34
CA TRP A 215 -37.47 -56.74 0.26
C TRP A 215 -37.34 -58.26 0.29
N ASP A 216 -38.30 -58.92 0.94
CA ASP A 216 -38.44 -60.38 0.89
C ASP A 216 -39.26 -60.78 -0.35
N PHE A 217 -38.58 -61.17 -1.43
CA PHE A 217 -39.20 -61.67 -2.68
C PHE A 217 -39.47 -63.19 -2.64
N ALA A 218 -39.85 -63.74 -1.49
CA ALA A 218 -40.21 -65.15 -1.39
C ALA A 218 -41.45 -65.47 -2.26
N PRO A 219 -41.42 -66.49 -3.15
CA PRO A 219 -42.43 -66.73 -4.18
C PRO A 219 -43.79 -67.25 -3.66
N SER A 220 -44.01 -67.33 -2.35
CA SER A 220 -45.23 -67.85 -1.74
C SER A 220 -46.14 -66.80 -1.08
N ASN A 221 -45.82 -65.51 -1.17
CA ASN A 221 -46.62 -64.44 -0.56
C ASN A 221 -47.36 -63.59 -1.61
N THR A 222 -48.62 -63.92 -1.87
CA THR A 222 -49.58 -63.08 -2.60
C THR A 222 -49.95 -61.86 -1.76
N GLY A 223 -49.34 -60.72 -2.10
CA GLY A 223 -49.69 -59.39 -1.60
C GLY A 223 -48.47 -58.64 -1.09
N ALA A 224 -48.27 -57.42 -1.60
CA ALA A 224 -47.23 -56.50 -1.14
C ALA A 224 -47.48 -56.12 0.34
N LYS A 225 -47.05 -56.98 1.26
CA LYS A 225 -47.09 -56.70 2.70
C LYS A 225 -45.92 -55.80 3.02
N VAL A 226 -46.17 -54.49 3.02
CA VAL A 226 -45.28 -53.52 3.66
C VAL A 226 -45.02 -54.02 5.09
N SER A 227 -43.79 -54.44 5.37
CA SER A 227 -43.42 -54.94 6.69
C SER A 227 -43.67 -53.86 7.74
N GLY A 228 -44.36 -54.20 8.83
CA GLY A 228 -44.72 -53.28 9.92
C GLY A 228 -43.54 -52.66 10.68
N TRP A 229 -42.32 -52.84 10.19
CA TRP A 229 -41.06 -52.33 10.71
C TRP A 229 -40.63 -51.01 10.05
N LEU A 230 -41.43 -50.49 9.10
CA LEU A 230 -41.19 -49.21 8.41
C LEU A 230 -41.03 -48.03 9.40
N TRP A 231 -41.62 -48.09 10.59
CA TRP A 231 -41.47 -47.04 11.61
C TRP A 231 -40.03 -46.94 12.15
N ILE A 232 -39.28 -48.05 12.19
CA ILE A 232 -37.90 -48.07 12.68
C ILE A 232 -36.98 -47.32 11.72
N TYR A 233 -37.25 -47.37 10.40
CA TYR A 233 -36.55 -46.57 9.40
C TYR A 233 -36.59 -45.08 9.73
N TRP A 234 -37.79 -44.55 10.05
CA TRP A 234 -37.96 -43.15 10.40
C TRP A 234 -37.25 -42.80 11.71
N VAL A 235 -37.33 -43.66 12.73
CA VAL A 235 -36.69 -43.43 14.03
C VAL A 235 -35.16 -43.40 13.90
N VAL A 236 -34.57 -44.40 13.23
CA VAL A 236 -33.11 -44.50 13.07
C VAL A 236 -32.57 -43.33 12.24
N THR A 237 -33.27 -42.95 11.18
CA THR A 237 -32.88 -41.82 10.32
C THR A 237 -32.87 -40.50 11.10
N VAL A 238 -33.91 -40.23 11.89
CA VAL A 238 -34.00 -38.99 12.69
C VAL A 238 -32.92 -38.96 13.76
N VAL A 239 -32.72 -40.05 14.51
CA VAL A 239 -31.70 -40.11 15.58
C VAL A 239 -30.29 -39.91 15.01
N LEU A 240 -29.96 -40.56 13.89
CA LEU A 240 -28.64 -40.45 13.27
C LEU A 240 -28.39 -39.03 12.74
N THR A 241 -29.39 -38.41 12.10
CA THR A 241 -29.30 -37.03 11.62
C THR A 241 -29.09 -36.04 12.77
N LEU A 242 -29.83 -36.21 13.86
CA LEU A 242 -29.73 -35.36 15.05
C LEU A 242 -28.35 -35.51 15.71
N MET A 243 -27.81 -36.73 15.81
CA MET A 243 -26.47 -36.99 16.30
C MET A 243 -25.39 -36.27 15.48
N VAL A 244 -25.45 -36.36 14.15
CA VAL A 244 -24.49 -35.71 13.25
C VAL A 244 -24.56 -34.17 13.37
N LEU A 245 -25.77 -33.60 13.44
CA LEU A 245 -25.96 -32.15 13.61
C LEU A 245 -25.46 -31.64 14.97
N VAL A 246 -25.68 -32.40 16.05
CA VAL A 246 -25.19 -32.08 17.40
C VAL A 246 -23.65 -32.10 17.41
N VAL A 247 -23.03 -33.15 16.87
CA VAL A 247 -21.57 -33.23 16.78
C VAL A 247 -21.00 -32.06 15.99
N TRP A 248 -21.59 -31.70 14.84
CA TRP A 248 -21.15 -30.56 14.04
C TRP A 248 -21.30 -29.22 14.79
N ARG A 249 -22.44 -28.97 15.43
CA ARG A 249 -22.69 -27.72 16.17
C ARG A 249 -21.75 -27.54 17.34
N PHE A 250 -21.44 -28.63 18.05
CA PHE A 250 -20.55 -28.62 19.21
C PHE A 250 -19.09 -28.89 18.87
N PHE A 251 -18.75 -29.18 17.62
CA PHE A 251 -17.38 -29.52 17.18
C PHE A 251 -16.36 -28.46 17.64
N HIS A 252 -16.65 -27.17 17.46
CA HIS A 252 -15.75 -26.09 17.90
C HIS A 252 -15.56 -25.99 19.42
N VAL A 253 -16.51 -26.47 20.22
CA VAL A 253 -16.38 -26.54 21.68
C VAL A 253 -15.65 -27.82 22.05
N LEU A 254 -16.02 -28.94 21.44
CA LEU A 254 -15.44 -30.27 21.65
C LEU A 254 -13.94 -30.28 21.34
N VAL A 255 -13.51 -29.69 20.22
CA VAL A 255 -12.09 -29.57 19.84
C VAL A 255 -11.32 -28.74 20.86
N ARG A 256 -11.86 -27.58 21.30
CA ARG A 256 -11.21 -26.74 22.32
C ARG A 256 -11.12 -27.42 23.69
N VAL A 257 -12.13 -28.22 24.05
CA VAL A 257 -12.12 -29.01 25.29
C VAL A 257 -11.12 -30.16 25.19
N LEU A 258 -11.06 -30.87 24.07
CA LEU A 258 -10.08 -31.93 23.81
C LEU A 258 -8.64 -31.41 23.83
N GLU A 259 -8.39 -30.22 23.28
CA GLU A 259 -7.09 -29.56 23.35
C GLU A 259 -6.71 -29.17 24.78
N ARG A 260 -7.66 -28.64 25.58
CA ARG A 260 -7.43 -28.37 27.01
C ARG A 260 -7.15 -29.64 27.82
N VAL A 261 -7.88 -30.73 27.54
CA VAL A 261 -7.68 -32.01 28.24
C VAL A 261 -6.37 -32.68 27.82
N ARG A 262 -5.97 -32.58 26.54
CA ARG A 262 -4.64 -33.02 26.08
C ARG A 262 -3.51 -32.14 26.63
N GLY A 263 -3.73 -30.83 26.77
CA GLY A 263 -2.79 -29.88 27.37
C GLY A 263 -2.59 -30.09 28.88
N LEU A 264 -3.57 -30.68 29.58
CA LEU A 264 -3.47 -31.08 30.98
C LEU A 264 -2.80 -32.45 31.19
N GLY A 265 -2.60 -33.23 30.12
CA GLY A 265 -1.94 -34.55 30.15
C GLY A 265 -0.44 -34.53 29.90
N VAL A 266 0.16 -33.36 29.63
CA VAL A 266 1.62 -33.22 29.44
C VAL A 266 2.15 -32.20 30.44
N VAL A 267 2.62 -32.70 31.58
CA VAL A 267 3.55 -31.95 32.43
C VAL A 267 4.79 -31.65 31.59
N GLN A 268 4.99 -30.39 31.20
CA GLN A 268 6.29 -29.93 30.69
C GLN A 268 7.21 -29.70 31.90
N PRO A 269 8.44 -30.25 31.94
CA PRO A 269 9.43 -29.74 32.87
C PRO A 269 9.89 -28.37 32.39
N VAL A 270 9.80 -27.41 33.30
CA VAL A 270 10.40 -26.08 33.19
C VAL A 270 11.90 -26.24 32.93
N GLY A 271 12.40 -25.72 31.81
CA GLY A 271 13.84 -25.62 31.58
C GLY A 271 14.25 -25.28 30.15
N SER A 272 14.92 -24.13 30.03
CA SER A 272 15.83 -23.72 28.95
C SER A 272 15.25 -22.88 27.81
N THR A 273 15.49 -21.58 27.97
CA THR A 273 15.73 -20.59 26.92
C THR A 273 16.64 -21.10 25.80
N SER A 274 16.28 -20.88 24.54
CA SER A 274 17.10 -20.15 23.55
C SER A 274 16.60 -20.35 22.13
N MET A 275 16.86 -19.30 21.33
CA MET A 275 16.44 -19.08 19.96
C MET A 275 16.80 -20.19 18.94
N LEU A 276 15.97 -20.24 17.89
CA LEU A 276 16.30 -20.58 16.50
C LEU A 276 16.72 -22.03 16.19
N LYS A 277 15.79 -22.77 15.56
CA LYS A 277 15.89 -23.36 14.19
C LYS A 277 15.11 -24.67 14.08
N LYS A 278 14.09 -24.67 13.22
CA LYS A 278 13.93 -25.64 12.11
C LYS A 278 12.64 -25.31 11.35
N PHE A 279 12.77 -24.48 10.31
CA PHE A 279 11.80 -24.46 9.22
C PHE A 279 11.90 -25.78 8.44
N PRO A 280 10.79 -26.43 8.05
CA PRO A 280 10.83 -27.71 7.35
C PRO A 280 11.26 -27.54 5.88
N ARG A 281 12.25 -28.34 5.46
CA ARG A 281 12.85 -28.44 4.10
C ARG A 281 11.90 -28.90 2.98
N TRP A 282 10.58 -28.81 3.17
CA TRP A 282 9.60 -29.33 2.21
C TRP A 282 9.27 -28.34 1.08
N ARG A 283 9.63 -27.05 1.24
CA ARG A 283 9.35 -26.01 0.23
C ARG A 283 10.38 -25.99 -0.92
N GLU A 284 11.62 -26.43 -0.69
CA GLU A 284 12.64 -26.57 -1.75
C GLU A 284 12.38 -27.74 -2.69
N LYS A 285 11.69 -28.80 -2.22
CA LYS A 285 11.32 -29.93 -3.07
C LYS A 285 10.18 -29.60 -4.02
N LYS A 286 9.32 -28.65 -3.67
CA LYS A 286 8.18 -28.25 -4.51
C LYS A 286 8.61 -27.35 -5.67
N MET A 287 9.54 -26.42 -5.44
CA MET A 287 10.05 -25.54 -6.51
C MET A 287 10.79 -26.30 -7.62
N ARG A 288 11.57 -27.34 -7.28
CA ARG A 288 12.26 -28.15 -8.30
C ARG A 288 11.34 -29.02 -9.16
N VAL A 289 10.21 -29.45 -8.60
CA VAL A 289 9.23 -30.25 -9.37
C VAL A 289 8.44 -29.36 -10.33
N ASP A 290 8.11 -28.14 -9.93
CA ASP A 290 7.37 -27.21 -10.79
C ASP A 290 8.25 -26.67 -11.95
N GLU A 291 9.57 -26.59 -11.75
CA GLU A 291 10.55 -26.18 -12.78
C GLU A 291 10.76 -27.27 -13.86
N GLU A 292 10.86 -28.55 -13.48
CA GLU A 292 10.96 -29.68 -14.42
C GLU A 292 9.67 -29.93 -15.24
N VAL A 293 8.52 -29.53 -14.70
CA VAL A 293 7.22 -29.66 -15.40
C VAL A 293 7.02 -28.52 -16.41
N GLY A 294 7.53 -27.32 -16.12
CA GLY A 294 7.47 -26.17 -17.04
C GLY A 294 8.32 -26.34 -18.29
N GLU A 295 9.48 -27.01 -18.19
CA GLU A 295 10.42 -27.21 -19.31
C GLU A 295 9.97 -28.32 -20.29
N LYS A 296 9.03 -29.19 -19.90
CA LYS A 296 8.51 -30.27 -20.76
C LYS A 296 7.22 -29.92 -21.50
N THR A 297 6.67 -28.73 -21.28
CA THR A 297 5.40 -28.27 -21.88
C THR A 297 5.51 -26.95 -22.66
N ALA A 298 6.74 -26.52 -22.99
CA ALA A 298 7.03 -25.44 -23.94
C ALA A 298 7.86 -25.99 -25.11
#